data_AF-A0A7V4A0C2-F1
#
_entry.id   AF-A0A7V4A0C2-F1
#
_cell.length_a   1.000
_cell.length_b   1.000
_cell.length_c   1.000
_cell.angle_alpha   90.00
_cell.angle_beta   90.00
_cell.angle_gamma   90.00
#
_symmetry.space_group_name_H-M   'P 1'
#
loop_
_entity.id
_entity.type
_entity.pdbx_description
1 polymer ?
#
loop_
_entity_poly.entity_id
_entity_poly.type
_entity_poly.pdbx_seq_one_letter_code
_entity_poly.pdbx_strand_id
1 'polypeptide(L)'
;MPLEDRFTEADAAEMARHKDFLLSLEGELVQSFYDSLFAHSATAKVFHEGERPAREETLRTWWRRTVEGPFDADYWSWQAYVGLVHVRRKVTNTMMLGHAGLVARLVAQKAVEAGRPELVGPVTRLMATVGALVVAGYEEVHWAAVEDMTGQSRALIEKSVEVAVEAWDK
;
A
#
# COMPACT_ATOMS: atom_id res chain seq x y z
N MET A 1 -8.29 -7.41 -10.60
CA MET A 1 -8.71 -6.00 -10.80
C MET A 1 -9.16 -5.82 -12.25
N PRO A 2 -10.39 -5.32 -12.49
CA PRO A 2 -10.86 -4.91 -13.82
C PRO A 2 -9.88 -3.96 -14.51
N LEU A 3 -9.89 -3.85 -15.83
CA LEU A 3 -8.89 -3.07 -16.57
C LEU A 3 -9.06 -1.56 -16.32
N GLU A 4 -10.30 -1.11 -16.21
CA GLU A 4 -10.73 0.26 -15.95
C GLU A 4 -10.27 0.82 -14.59
N ASP A 5 -9.97 -0.06 -13.64
CA ASP A 5 -9.54 0.30 -12.28
C ASP A 5 -8.02 0.27 -12.11
N ARG A 6 -7.28 -0.15 -13.14
CA ARG A 6 -5.81 -0.25 -13.08
C ARG A 6 -5.17 1.10 -13.37
N PHE A 7 -4.09 1.40 -12.64
CA PHE A 7 -3.25 2.54 -12.95
C PHE A 7 -2.62 2.39 -14.35
N THR A 8 -2.65 3.48 -15.12
CA THR A 8 -2.20 3.51 -16.53
C THR A 8 -1.08 4.51 -16.77
N GLU A 9 -0.45 4.45 -17.95
CA GLU A 9 0.51 5.48 -18.39
C GLU A 9 -0.14 6.88 -18.49
N ALA A 10 -1.43 6.95 -18.85
CA ALA A 10 -2.17 8.21 -18.87
C ALA A 10 -2.32 8.79 -17.45
N ASP A 11 -2.55 7.94 -16.46
CA ASP A 11 -2.58 8.34 -15.04
C ASP A 11 -1.22 8.86 -14.57
N ALA A 12 -0.15 8.17 -14.94
CA ALA A 12 1.21 8.61 -14.64
C ALA A 12 1.52 9.98 -15.27
N ALA A 13 1.15 10.18 -16.53
CA ALA A 13 1.33 11.45 -17.22
C ALA A 13 0.51 12.58 -16.57
N GLU A 14 -0.71 12.29 -16.14
CA GLU A 14 -1.55 13.25 -15.42
C GLU A 14 -0.93 13.63 -14.08
N MET A 15 -0.49 12.66 -13.28
CA MET A 15 0.20 12.94 -12.02
C MET A 15 1.48 13.76 -12.22
N ALA A 16 2.25 13.46 -13.27
CA ALA A 16 3.49 14.19 -13.58
C ALA A 16 3.23 15.68 -13.88
N ARG A 17 2.12 16.02 -14.55
CA ARG A 17 1.73 17.42 -14.82
C ARG A 17 1.45 18.21 -13.55
N HIS A 18 1.06 17.53 -12.47
CA HIS A 18 0.71 18.12 -11.18
C HIS A 18 1.72 17.77 -10.07
N LYS A 19 2.94 17.36 -10.46
CA LYS A 19 3.98 16.91 -9.55
C LYS A 19 4.21 17.88 -8.39
N ASP A 20 4.39 19.17 -8.67
CA ASP A 20 4.66 20.18 -7.63
C ASP A 20 3.52 20.30 -6.63
N PHE A 21 2.28 20.20 -7.11
CA PHE A 21 1.11 20.19 -6.23
C PHE A 21 1.11 18.95 -5.34
N LEU A 22 1.31 17.76 -5.91
CA LEU A 22 1.35 16.50 -5.16
C LEU A 22 2.50 16.48 -4.13
N LEU A 23 3.69 16.98 -4.49
CA LEU A 23 4.83 17.10 -3.57
C LEU A 23 4.55 18.09 -2.44
N SER A 24 3.81 19.18 -2.70
CA SER A 24 3.46 20.15 -1.65
C SER A 24 2.57 19.56 -0.55
N LEU A 25 1.86 18.46 -0.81
CA LEU A 25 1.05 17.74 0.17
C LEU A 25 1.86 16.90 1.16
N GLU A 26 3.17 16.71 0.95
CA GLU A 26 4.00 15.79 1.74
C GLU A 26 3.89 16.02 3.25
N GLY A 27 4.02 17.27 3.69
CA GLY A 27 3.97 17.63 5.11
C GLY A 27 2.67 17.20 5.78
N GLU A 28 1.54 17.59 5.19
CA GLU A 28 0.21 17.29 5.70
C GLU A 28 -0.12 15.80 5.60
N LEU A 29 0.27 15.14 4.52
CA LEU A 29 0.07 13.71 4.33
C LEU A 29 0.79 12.90 5.41
N VAL A 30 2.08 13.18 5.63
CA VAL A 30 2.90 12.44 6.60
C VAL A 30 2.39 12.67 8.02
N GLN A 31 2.05 13.92 8.36
CA GLN A 31 1.49 14.23 9.66
C GLN A 31 0.15 13.52 9.88
N SER A 32 -0.79 13.65 8.94
CA SER A 32 -2.13 13.04 9.05
C SER A 32 -2.06 11.52 9.15
N PHE A 33 -1.15 10.90 8.39
CA PHE A 33 -0.92 9.46 8.41
C PHE A 33 -0.42 8.98 9.77
N TYR A 34 0.64 9.58 10.31
CA TYR A 34 1.19 9.15 11.59
C TYR A 34 0.33 9.56 12.79
N ASP A 35 -0.34 10.71 12.75
CA ASP A 35 -1.30 11.09 13.79
C ASP A 35 -2.45 10.06 13.85
N SER A 36 -2.96 9.60 12.70
CA SER A 36 -3.96 8.53 12.66
C SER A 36 -3.42 7.21 13.23
N LEU A 37 -2.21 6.80 12.86
CA LEU A 37 -1.60 5.56 13.38
C LEU A 37 -1.43 5.57 14.90
N PHE A 38 -0.95 6.68 15.46
CA PHE A 38 -0.68 6.80 16.89
C PHE A 38 -1.95 7.07 17.72
N ALA A 39 -3.03 7.57 17.10
CA ALA A 39 -4.33 7.75 17.76
C ALA A 39 -5.08 6.43 18.03
N HIS A 40 -4.71 5.34 17.36
CA HIS A 40 -5.37 4.04 17.52
C HIS A 40 -4.45 3.00 18.16
N SER A 41 -4.90 2.37 19.24
CA SER A 41 -4.07 1.44 20.03
C SER A 41 -3.59 0.22 19.25
N ALA A 42 -4.36 -0.25 18.25
CA ALA A 42 -3.98 -1.40 17.42
C ALA A 42 -2.75 -1.09 16.54
N THR A 43 -2.70 0.09 15.95
CA THR A 43 -1.60 0.53 15.07
C THR A 43 -0.43 1.12 15.85
N ALA A 44 -0.69 1.83 16.95
CA ALA A 44 0.35 2.40 17.81
C ALA A 44 1.29 1.32 18.37
N LYS A 45 0.78 0.11 18.67
CA LYS A 45 1.56 -1.03 19.19
C LYS A 45 2.61 -1.59 18.21
N VAL A 46 2.55 -1.22 16.93
CA VAL A 46 3.56 -1.61 15.92
C VAL A 46 4.87 -0.83 16.10
N PHE A 47 4.81 0.31 16.78
CA PHE A 47 5.94 1.22 16.93
C PHE A 47 6.62 1.04 18.28
N HIS A 48 7.94 1.24 18.28
CA HIS A 48 8.73 1.40 19.49
C HIS A 48 8.89 2.89 19.83
N GLU A 49 9.18 3.17 21.11
CA GLU A 49 9.44 4.53 21.57
C GLU A 49 10.59 5.18 20.76
N GLY A 50 10.40 6.44 20.37
CA GLY A 50 11.39 7.19 19.58
C GLY A 50 11.45 6.85 18.09
N GLU A 51 10.69 5.86 17.58
CA GLU A 51 10.76 5.50 16.15
C GLU A 51 10.09 6.50 15.21
N ARG A 52 9.11 7.28 15.71
CA ARG A 52 8.22 8.10 14.87
C ARG A 52 8.97 8.98 13.85
N PRO A 53 10.00 9.77 14.21
CA PRO A 53 10.71 10.62 13.25
C PRO A 53 11.33 9.85 12.08
N ALA A 54 11.95 8.69 12.36
CA ALA A 54 12.55 7.85 11.32
C ALA A 54 11.48 7.20 10.41
N ARG A 55 10.32 6.86 10.98
CA ARG A 55 9.20 6.32 10.22
C ARG A 55 8.55 7.39 9.33
N GLU A 56 8.40 8.61 9.84
CA GLU A 56 7.94 9.76 9.06
C GLU A 56 8.84 10.03 7.85
N GLU A 57 10.16 10.01 8.02
CA GLU A 57 11.08 10.18 6.88
C GLU A 57 10.98 9.04 5.86
N THR A 58 10.72 7.81 6.31
CA THR A 58 10.47 6.68 5.41
C THR A 58 9.25 6.95 4.53
N LEU A 59 8.17 7.48 5.09
CA LEU A 59 6.97 7.82 4.34
C LEU A 59 7.18 9.04 3.42
N ARG A 60 7.94 10.04 3.85
CA ARG A 60 8.34 11.18 2.98
C ARG A 60 9.08 10.69 1.74
N THR A 61 10.09 9.85 1.94
CA THR A 61 10.86 9.24 0.85
C THR A 61 9.94 8.41 -0.05
N TRP A 62 9.01 7.64 0.55
CA TRP A 62 8.05 6.88 -0.22
C TRP A 62 7.15 7.76 -1.07
N TRP A 63 6.59 8.83 -0.49
CA TRP A 63 5.72 9.77 -1.18
C TRP A 63 6.44 10.47 -2.34
N ARG A 64 7.67 10.97 -2.10
CA ARG A 64 8.49 11.58 -3.15
C ARG A 64 8.72 10.59 -4.30
N ARG A 65 9.23 9.38 -4.03
CA ARG A 65 9.49 8.39 -5.09
C ARG A 65 8.22 8.02 -5.87
N THR A 66 7.09 7.94 -5.20
CA THR A 66 5.77 7.66 -5.79
C THR A 66 5.28 8.78 -6.70
N VAL A 67 5.41 10.04 -6.27
CA VAL A 67 4.98 11.21 -7.05
C VAL A 67 5.94 11.49 -8.21
N GLU A 68 7.23 11.28 -8.01
CA GLU A 68 8.26 11.57 -9.01
C GLU A 68 8.35 10.53 -10.12
N GLY A 69 7.88 9.31 -9.86
CA GLY A 69 8.13 8.18 -10.76
C GLY A 69 9.63 7.89 -10.93
N PRO A 70 10.01 7.15 -11.98
CA PRO A 70 9.15 6.47 -12.95
C PRO A 70 8.33 5.32 -12.34
N PHE A 71 7.22 4.96 -12.98
CA PHE A 71 6.36 3.82 -12.63
C PHE A 71 6.78 2.56 -13.41
N ASP A 72 8.02 2.14 -13.20
CA ASP A 72 8.66 1.01 -13.87
C ASP A 72 8.55 -0.29 -13.06
N ALA A 73 9.12 -1.38 -13.60
CA ALA A 73 9.13 -2.68 -12.93
C ALA A 73 9.74 -2.58 -11.52
N ASP A 74 10.80 -1.79 -11.34
CA ASP A 74 11.46 -1.59 -10.05
C ASP A 74 10.52 -0.94 -9.03
N TYR A 75 9.78 0.11 -9.43
CA TYR A 75 8.77 0.73 -8.56
C TYR A 75 7.68 -0.28 -8.15
N TRP A 76 7.16 -1.06 -9.09
CA TRP A 76 6.09 -2.03 -8.81
C TRP A 76 6.57 -3.19 -7.94
N SER A 77 7.77 -3.72 -8.20
CA SER A 77 8.42 -4.73 -7.36
C SER A 77 8.70 -4.20 -5.95
N TRP A 78 9.06 -2.92 -5.83
CA TRP A 78 9.24 -2.29 -4.53
C TRP A 78 7.92 -2.19 -3.74
N GLN A 79 6.77 -1.89 -4.38
CA GLN A 79 5.48 -1.93 -3.69
C GLN A 79 5.14 -3.35 -3.18
N ALA A 80 5.45 -4.39 -3.95
CA ALA A 80 5.30 -5.77 -3.47
C ALA A 80 6.26 -6.07 -2.30
N TYR A 81 7.51 -5.61 -2.37
CA TYR A 81 8.50 -5.76 -1.28
C TYR A 81 8.04 -5.08 0.02
N VAL A 82 7.32 -3.95 -0.05
CA VAL A 82 6.74 -3.31 1.14
C VAL A 82 5.81 -4.27 1.90
N GLY A 83 5.17 -5.23 1.24
CA GLY A 83 4.43 -6.32 1.89
C GLY A 83 5.28 -7.14 2.86
N LEU A 84 6.50 -7.54 2.44
CA LEU A 84 7.46 -8.22 3.33
C LEU A 84 7.85 -7.34 4.53
N VAL A 85 8.14 -6.06 4.29
CA VAL A 85 8.49 -5.11 5.36
C VAL A 85 7.37 -5.06 6.40
N HIS A 86 6.13 -5.01 5.94
CA HIS A 86 4.97 -5.00 6.81
C HIS A 86 4.76 -6.31 7.58
N VAL A 87 4.94 -7.48 6.95
CA VAL A 87 4.90 -8.78 7.64
C VAL A 87 5.91 -8.79 8.79
N ARG A 88 7.17 -8.38 8.54
CA ARG A 88 8.22 -8.31 9.56
C ARG A 88 7.87 -7.39 10.73
N ARG A 89 7.09 -6.34 10.47
CA ARG A 89 6.63 -5.36 11.46
C ARG A 89 5.27 -5.71 12.06
N LYS A 90 4.65 -6.84 11.69
CA LYS A 90 3.32 -7.28 12.14
C LYS A 90 2.21 -6.27 11.81
N VAL A 91 2.36 -5.50 10.74
CA VAL A 91 1.28 -4.66 10.19
C VAL A 91 0.33 -5.56 9.43
N THR A 92 -0.97 -5.56 9.74
CA THR A 92 -1.93 -6.42 9.02
C THR A 92 -2.40 -5.79 7.71
N ASN A 93 -2.94 -6.59 6.80
CA ASN A 93 -3.58 -6.09 5.57
C ASN A 93 -4.67 -5.06 5.86
N THR A 94 -5.48 -5.26 6.92
CA THR A 94 -6.51 -4.30 7.32
C THR A 94 -5.92 -2.96 7.75
N MET A 95 -4.82 -2.96 8.52
CA MET A 95 -4.12 -1.73 8.89
C MET A 95 -3.58 -1.01 7.66
N MET A 96 -2.89 -1.75 6.78
CA MET A 96 -2.29 -1.22 5.56
C MET A 96 -3.34 -0.62 4.62
N LEU A 97 -4.39 -1.38 4.28
CA LEU A 97 -5.45 -0.92 3.36
C LEU A 97 -6.23 0.26 3.93
N GLY A 98 -6.49 0.28 5.24
CA GLY A 98 -7.14 1.41 5.89
C GLY A 98 -6.37 2.72 5.73
N HIS A 99 -5.03 2.66 5.84
CA HIS A 99 -4.17 3.83 5.70
C HIS A 99 -3.87 4.18 4.24
N ALA A 100 -3.81 3.21 3.33
CA ALA A 100 -3.80 3.48 1.88
C ALA A 100 -5.06 4.26 1.48
N GLY A 101 -6.23 3.88 2.03
CA GLY A 101 -7.48 4.63 1.85
C GLY A 101 -7.44 6.03 2.45
N LEU A 102 -6.76 6.24 3.58
CA LEU A 102 -6.55 7.59 4.15
C LEU A 102 -5.75 8.48 3.19
N VAL A 103 -4.64 7.98 2.66
CA VAL A 103 -3.79 8.71 1.70
C VAL A 103 -4.60 9.09 0.46
N ALA A 104 -5.33 8.14 -0.13
CA ALA A 104 -6.16 8.40 -1.31
C ALA A 104 -7.22 9.48 -1.05
N ARG A 105 -7.93 9.40 0.08
CA ARG A 105 -8.96 10.39 0.46
C ARG A 105 -8.37 11.77 0.70
N LEU A 106 -7.25 11.88 1.40
CA LEU A 106 -6.61 13.16 1.69
C LEU A 106 -6.18 13.85 0.39
N VAL A 107 -5.49 13.13 -0.48
CA VAL A 107 -5.03 13.68 -1.77
C VAL A 107 -6.22 14.07 -2.65
N ALA A 108 -7.26 13.23 -2.72
CA ALA A 108 -8.47 13.54 -3.47
C ALA A 108 -9.17 14.81 -2.95
N GLN A 109 -9.32 14.95 -1.63
CA GLN A 109 -9.89 16.15 -1.00
C GLN A 109 -9.08 17.39 -1.38
N LYS A 110 -7.76 17.36 -1.19
CA LYS A 110 -6.88 18.49 -1.50
C LYS A 110 -6.88 18.84 -2.98
N ALA A 111 -6.94 17.84 -3.84
CA ALA A 111 -7.04 18.04 -5.28
C ALA A 111 -8.32 18.80 -5.65
N VAL A 112 -9.47 18.40 -5.10
CA VAL A 112 -10.75 19.11 -5.33
C VAL A 112 -10.70 20.54 -4.78
N GLU A 113 -10.21 20.74 -3.55
CA GLU A 113 -10.08 22.07 -2.93
C GLU A 113 -9.17 23.00 -3.74
N ALA A 114 -8.13 22.47 -4.36
CA ALA A 114 -7.20 23.21 -5.22
C ALA A 114 -7.70 23.41 -6.66
N GLY A 115 -8.92 22.98 -7.00
CA GLY A 115 -9.47 23.08 -8.35
C GLY A 115 -8.82 22.12 -9.35
N ARG A 116 -8.36 20.96 -8.87
CA ARG A 116 -7.67 19.91 -9.62
C ARG A 116 -8.37 18.54 -9.55
N PRO A 117 -9.70 18.44 -9.78
CA PRO A 117 -10.44 17.19 -9.63
C PRO A 117 -9.96 16.06 -10.56
N GLU A 118 -9.27 16.40 -11.65
CA GLU A 118 -8.65 15.46 -12.58
C GLU A 118 -7.65 14.49 -11.92
N LEU A 119 -7.05 14.86 -10.78
CA LEU A 119 -6.12 14.01 -10.03
C LEU A 119 -6.80 12.90 -9.22
N VAL A 120 -8.10 13.01 -8.95
CA VAL A 120 -8.82 12.06 -8.08
C VAL A 120 -8.77 10.64 -8.67
N GLY A 121 -9.02 10.50 -9.96
CA GLY A 121 -8.99 9.21 -10.66
C GLY A 121 -7.61 8.55 -10.64
N PRO A 122 -6.56 9.21 -11.19
CA PRO A 122 -5.19 8.71 -11.20
C PRO A 122 -4.68 8.28 -9.82
N VAL A 123 -4.88 9.12 -8.79
CA VAL A 123 -4.43 8.81 -7.43
C VAL A 123 -5.19 7.63 -6.83
N THR A 124 -6.50 7.55 -7.06
CA THR A 124 -7.32 6.43 -6.56
C THR A 124 -6.84 5.10 -7.18
N ARG A 125 -6.65 5.06 -8.50
CA ARG A 125 -6.14 3.87 -9.20
C ARG A 125 -4.71 3.52 -8.79
N LEU A 126 -3.86 4.52 -8.57
CA LEU A 126 -2.50 4.31 -8.06
C LEU A 126 -2.54 3.64 -6.68
N MET A 127 -3.29 4.22 -5.73
CA MET A 127 -3.36 3.68 -4.36
C MET A 127 -4.01 2.29 -4.32
N ALA A 128 -5.01 2.02 -5.18
CA ALA A 128 -5.57 0.69 -5.34
C ALA A 128 -4.54 -0.32 -5.88
N THR A 129 -3.76 0.08 -6.89
CA THR A 129 -2.70 -0.75 -7.48
C THR A 129 -1.58 -1.02 -6.48
N VAL A 130 -1.09 0.02 -5.79
CA VAL A 130 -0.11 -0.10 -4.69
C VAL A 130 -0.63 -1.04 -3.61
N GLY A 131 -1.86 -0.82 -3.12
CA GLY A 131 -2.45 -1.66 -2.09
C GLY A 131 -2.54 -3.13 -2.50
N ALA A 132 -2.96 -3.40 -3.74
CA ALA A 132 -3.02 -4.77 -4.28
C ALA A 132 -1.63 -5.42 -4.36
N LEU A 133 -0.60 -4.69 -4.81
CA LEU A 133 0.77 -5.21 -4.88
C LEU A 133 1.35 -5.49 -3.49
N VAL A 134 1.09 -4.59 -2.53
CA VAL A 134 1.51 -4.80 -1.14
C VAL A 134 0.84 -6.06 -0.59
N VAL A 135 -0.48 -6.24 -0.77
CA VAL A 135 -1.21 -7.46 -0.37
C VAL A 135 -0.64 -8.72 -1.03
N ALA A 136 -0.37 -8.69 -2.32
CA ALA A 136 0.28 -9.80 -3.01
C ALA A 136 1.65 -10.13 -2.38
N GLY A 137 2.41 -9.10 -2.01
CA GLY A 137 3.66 -9.26 -1.25
C GLY A 137 3.48 -9.93 0.11
N TYR A 138 2.40 -9.64 0.84
CA TYR A 138 2.07 -10.38 2.06
C TYR A 138 1.80 -11.86 1.78
N GLU A 139 1.00 -12.16 0.75
CA GLU A 139 0.62 -13.52 0.39
C GLU A 139 1.85 -14.35 0.00
N GLU A 140 2.71 -13.82 -0.88
CA GLU A 140 3.94 -14.50 -1.30
C GLU A 140 4.88 -14.79 -0.12
N VAL A 141 4.99 -13.87 0.84
CA VAL A 141 5.81 -14.10 2.04
C VAL A 141 5.23 -15.21 2.92
N HIS A 142 3.91 -15.25 3.10
CA HIS A 142 3.28 -16.34 3.86
C HIS A 142 3.44 -17.68 3.14
N TRP A 143 3.25 -17.73 1.82
CA TRP A 143 3.44 -18.95 1.04
C TRP A 143 4.87 -19.46 1.15
N ALA A 144 5.86 -18.61 0.89
CA ALA A 144 7.26 -18.97 1.00
C ALA A 144 7.61 -19.49 2.41
N ALA A 145 7.07 -18.86 3.46
CA ALA A 145 7.30 -19.31 4.83
C ALA A 145 6.67 -20.68 5.13
N VAL A 146 5.45 -20.95 4.65
CA VAL A 146 4.80 -22.26 4.86
C VAL A 146 5.52 -23.35 4.07
N GLU A 147 5.92 -23.09 2.83
CA GLU A 147 6.69 -24.04 2.01
C GLU A 147 8.01 -24.39 2.69
N ASP A 148 8.77 -23.39 3.16
CA ASP A 148 10.05 -23.59 3.85
C ASP A 148 9.89 -24.37 5.17
N MET A 149 8.86 -24.05 5.95
CA MET A 149 8.62 -24.69 7.25
C MET A 149 8.09 -26.13 7.15
N THR A 150 7.31 -26.44 6.13
CA THR A 150 6.61 -27.74 6.01
C THR A 150 7.24 -28.68 4.99
N GLY A 151 8.04 -28.16 4.06
CA GLY A 151 8.54 -28.90 2.91
C GLY A 151 7.46 -29.26 1.88
N GLN A 152 6.23 -28.77 2.05
CA GLN A 152 5.13 -28.97 1.09
C GLN A 152 5.22 -27.92 -0.01
N SER A 153 4.90 -28.29 -1.24
CA SER A 153 4.76 -27.32 -2.33
C SER A 153 3.48 -26.51 -2.18
N ARG A 154 3.49 -25.26 -2.64
CA ARG A 154 2.32 -24.36 -2.69
C ARG A 154 1.09 -25.05 -3.29
N ALA A 155 1.26 -25.76 -4.40
CA ALA A 155 0.17 -26.48 -5.07
C ALA A 155 -0.49 -27.55 -4.16
N LEU A 156 0.29 -28.24 -3.33
CA LEU A 156 -0.25 -29.22 -2.39
C LEU A 156 -1.01 -28.54 -1.24
N ILE A 157 -0.50 -27.41 -0.75
CA ILE A 157 -1.16 -26.66 0.34
C ILE A 157 -2.47 -26.06 -0.17
N GLU A 158 -2.47 -25.44 -1.36
CA GLU A 158 -3.67 -24.93 -2.03
C GLU A 158 -4.71 -26.05 -2.18
N LYS A 159 -4.30 -27.25 -2.63
CA LYS A 159 -5.21 -28.39 -2.73
C LYS A 159 -5.77 -28.83 -1.37
N SER A 160 -4.96 -28.76 -0.32
CA SER A 160 -5.38 -29.09 1.04
C SER A 160 -6.40 -28.10 1.58
N VAL A 161 -6.26 -26.81 1.26
CA VAL A 161 -7.23 -25.76 1.58
C VAL A 161 -8.56 -26.01 0.86
N GLU A 162 -8.54 -26.30 -0.45
CA GLU A 162 -9.76 -26.62 -1.20
C GLU A 162 -10.56 -27.75 -0.55
N VAL A 163 -9.91 -28.87 -0.25
CA VAL A 163 -10.55 -30.05 0.37
C VAL A 163 -11.12 -29.71 1.75
N ALA A 164 -10.40 -28.91 2.55
CA ALA A 164 -10.85 -28.50 3.87
C ALA A 164 -12.08 -27.58 3.80
N VAL A 165 -12.10 -26.61 2.87
CA VAL A 165 -13.22 -25.68 2.69
C VAL A 165 -14.46 -26.43 2.16
N GLU A 166 -14.31 -27.34 1.20
CA GLU A 166 -15.41 -28.20 0.73
C GLU A 166 -16.05 -29.04 1.84
N ALA A 167 -15.29 -29.35 2.90
CA ALA A 167 -15.80 -30.06 4.07
C ALA A 167 -16.54 -29.14 5.06
N TRP A 168 -16.26 -27.83 5.08
CA TRP A 168 -16.95 -26.85 5.93
C TRP A 168 -18.34 -26.47 5.41
N ASP A 169 -18.57 -26.63 4.10
CA ASP A 169 -19.85 -26.34 3.44
C ASP A 169 -20.88 -27.50 3.56
N LYS A 170 -20.58 -28.54 4.35
CA LYS A 170 -21.44 -29.71 4.62
C LYS A 170 -21.95 -29.71 6.06
#